data_AF-A0A357T222-F1
#
_entry.id   AF-A0A357T222-F1
#
_cell.length_a   1.000
_cell.length_b   1.000
_cell.length_c   1.000
_cell.angle_alpha   90.00
_cell.angle_beta   90.00
_cell.angle_gamma   90.00
#
_symmetry.space_group_name_H-M   'P 1'
#
loop_
_entity.id
_entity.type
_entity.pdbx_description
1 polymer ?
#
loop_
_entity_poly.entity_id
_entity_poly.type
_entity_poly.pdbx_seq_one_letter_code
_entity_poly.pdbx_strand_id
1 'polypeptide(L)'
;ERGRTCMDSVHQYLYSDWGLHLLWPAYSKPNDDIGFVTRVYPGIKENGAIFSHPNPWAIIAECRLGRGNRAMKFYDALLPYNQNEQIEIREAEPYSYCQFIIGRDHSAFGRARHPWLTGSAGWAYTAATRWILGIRLTFEGLIIDPCIPSDWKEFRVTRQWRGATYQIFVKNPKGVQTGVKTITLNGQPIIDVIPPQPEGTSHEIVVTMG
;
A
#
# COMPACT_ATOMS: atom_id res chain seq x y z
N GLU A 1 -10.41 9.69 -14.94
CA GLU A 1 -10.67 8.64 -15.93
C GLU A 1 -9.42 7.82 -16.28
N ARG A 2 -8.42 8.38 -16.98
CA ARG A 2 -7.18 7.66 -17.38
C ARG A 2 -6.47 6.89 -16.26
N GLY A 3 -6.43 7.43 -15.04
CA GLY A 3 -5.83 6.73 -13.89
C GLY A 3 -6.52 5.40 -13.56
N ARG A 4 -7.86 5.31 -13.70
CA ARG A 4 -8.60 4.06 -13.49
C ARG A 4 -8.25 3.05 -14.56
N THR A 5 -8.33 3.45 -15.84
CA THR A 5 -7.99 2.59 -16.98
C THR A 5 -6.55 2.06 -16.88
N CYS A 6 -5.59 2.92 -16.54
CA CYS A 6 -4.19 2.51 -16.33
C CYS A 6 -4.07 1.45 -15.23
N MET A 7 -4.68 1.68 -14.07
CA MET A 7 -4.60 0.76 -12.95
C MET A 7 -5.43 -0.52 -13.15
N ASP A 8 -6.45 -0.49 -14.02
CA ASP A 8 -7.14 -1.70 -14.47
C ASP A 8 -6.24 -2.55 -15.36
N SER A 9 -5.45 -1.94 -16.26
CA SER A 9 -4.41 -2.67 -17.00
C SER A 9 -3.33 -3.23 -16.07
N VAL A 10 -2.90 -2.48 -15.05
CA VAL A 10 -1.96 -3.00 -14.03
C VAL A 10 -2.54 -4.24 -13.35
N HIS A 11 -3.81 -4.20 -12.93
CA HIS A 11 -4.46 -5.38 -12.33
C HIS A 11 -4.60 -6.53 -13.34
N GLN A 12 -5.01 -6.27 -14.57
CA GLN A 12 -5.25 -7.30 -15.57
C GLN A 12 -3.96 -8.01 -15.97
N TYR A 13 -2.88 -7.26 -16.23
CA TYR A 13 -1.68 -7.81 -16.85
C TYR A 13 -0.57 -8.10 -15.83
N LEU A 14 -0.41 -7.29 -14.79
CA LEU A 14 0.75 -7.35 -13.90
C LEU A 14 0.47 -8.06 -12.57
N TYR A 15 -0.79 -8.19 -12.16
CA TYR A 15 -1.13 -8.84 -10.90
C TYR A 15 -0.83 -10.34 -10.89
N SER A 16 -0.46 -10.81 -9.71
CA SER A 16 -0.45 -12.21 -9.29
C SER A 16 -0.62 -12.28 -7.77
N ASP A 17 -0.81 -13.48 -7.23
CA ASP A 17 -0.98 -13.69 -5.79
C ASP A 17 0.30 -13.41 -4.96
N TRP A 18 1.44 -13.20 -5.63
CA TRP A 18 2.72 -12.80 -5.00
C TRP A 18 2.99 -11.29 -5.10
N GLY A 19 2.13 -10.53 -5.79
CA GLY A 19 2.31 -9.10 -6.06
C GLY A 19 2.28 -8.74 -7.56
N LEU A 20 2.51 -7.47 -7.85
CA LEU A 20 2.53 -6.89 -9.18
C LEU A 20 3.91 -7.04 -9.83
N HIS A 21 3.92 -7.57 -11.05
CA HIS A 21 5.09 -7.63 -11.91
C HIS A 21 5.50 -6.21 -12.34
N LEU A 22 6.80 -5.98 -12.53
CA LEU A 22 7.31 -4.67 -12.93
C LEU A 22 6.91 -4.31 -14.38
N LEU A 23 6.90 -5.32 -15.25
CA LEU A 23 6.45 -5.26 -16.63
C LEU A 23 6.01 -6.65 -17.06
N TRP A 24 5.21 -6.71 -18.11
CA TRP A 24 4.85 -7.98 -18.75
C TRP A 24 4.34 -7.71 -20.18
N PRO A 25 4.70 -8.54 -21.17
CA PRO A 25 5.62 -9.69 -21.11
C PRO A 25 7.08 -9.31 -20.83
N ALA A 26 7.87 -10.23 -20.25
CA ALA A 26 9.31 -10.04 -20.13
C ALA A 26 9.99 -9.98 -21.50
N TYR A 27 11.06 -9.18 -21.60
CA TYR A 27 11.89 -9.10 -22.79
C TYR A 27 12.67 -10.40 -23.00
N SER A 28 12.77 -10.84 -24.25
CA SER A 28 13.47 -12.08 -24.65
C SER A 28 14.63 -11.87 -25.61
N LYS A 29 14.77 -10.65 -26.16
CA LYS A 29 15.82 -10.29 -27.12
C LYS A 29 16.54 -9.02 -26.66
N PRO A 30 17.88 -9.00 -26.63
CA PRO A 30 18.64 -7.79 -26.34
C PRO A 30 18.29 -6.66 -27.31
N ASN A 31 18.09 -5.47 -26.74
CA ASN A 31 17.94 -4.21 -27.46
C ASN A 31 18.53 -3.08 -26.61
N ASP A 32 19.68 -2.55 -27.04
CA ASP A 32 20.42 -1.54 -26.27
C ASP A 32 19.78 -0.15 -26.33
N ASP A 33 18.87 0.12 -27.30
CA ASP A 33 18.08 1.36 -27.33
C ASP A 33 17.04 1.40 -26.19
N ILE A 34 16.62 0.23 -25.70
CA ILE A 34 15.77 0.10 -24.50
C ILE A 34 16.65 0.07 -23.25
N GLY A 35 17.79 -0.62 -23.31
CA GLY A 35 18.79 -0.72 -22.26
C GLY A 35 18.91 -2.12 -21.66
N PHE A 36 19.67 -2.21 -20.57
CA PHE A 36 20.16 -3.49 -20.02
C PHE A 36 19.05 -4.46 -19.57
N VAL A 37 17.85 -3.96 -19.27
CA VAL A 37 16.68 -4.79 -18.89
C VAL A 37 16.39 -5.88 -19.93
N THR A 38 16.66 -5.63 -21.21
CA THR A 38 16.44 -6.60 -22.30
C THR A 38 17.48 -7.73 -22.35
N ARG A 39 18.54 -7.62 -21.53
CA ARG A 39 19.61 -8.62 -21.36
C ARG A 39 19.48 -9.38 -20.03
N VAL A 40 18.57 -8.97 -19.15
CA VAL A 40 18.28 -9.66 -17.88
C VAL A 40 17.37 -10.85 -18.14
N TYR A 41 17.54 -11.93 -17.39
CA TYR A 41 16.69 -13.13 -17.50
C TYR A 41 15.19 -12.79 -17.31
N PRO A 42 14.29 -13.37 -18.11
CA PRO A 42 12.84 -13.25 -17.92
C PRO A 42 12.41 -13.63 -16.50
N GLY A 43 11.52 -12.84 -15.91
CA GLY A 43 11.00 -13.05 -14.55
C GLY A 43 12.00 -12.72 -13.43
N ILE A 44 13.18 -12.19 -13.74
CA ILE A 44 14.23 -11.87 -12.76
C ILE A 44 14.50 -10.37 -12.74
N LYS A 45 14.70 -9.82 -11.54
CA LYS A 45 15.10 -8.42 -11.33
C LYS A 45 14.21 -7.44 -12.12
N GLU A 46 14.79 -6.56 -12.94
CA GLU A 46 14.04 -5.54 -13.66
C GLU A 46 13.24 -6.10 -14.86
N ASN A 47 13.51 -7.32 -15.32
CA ASN A 47 12.84 -7.91 -16.49
C ASN A 47 11.68 -8.82 -16.09
N GLY A 48 10.58 -8.20 -15.66
CA GLY A 48 9.32 -8.91 -15.42
C GLY A 48 9.24 -9.68 -14.10
N ALA A 49 10.17 -9.46 -13.16
CA ALA A 49 9.96 -9.92 -11.79
C ALA A 49 8.91 -9.06 -11.07
N ILE A 50 8.45 -9.54 -9.92
CA ILE A 50 7.67 -8.74 -8.97
C ILE A 50 8.66 -7.89 -8.19
N PHE A 51 8.94 -6.69 -8.68
CA PHE A 51 9.79 -5.75 -7.97
C PHE A 51 8.97 -5.10 -6.86
N SER A 52 9.32 -5.35 -5.60
CA SER A 52 8.47 -5.03 -4.45
C SER A 52 8.35 -3.52 -4.21
N HIS A 53 9.39 -2.75 -4.51
CA HIS A 53 9.45 -1.31 -4.21
C HIS A 53 8.33 -0.48 -4.88
N PRO A 54 7.99 -0.67 -6.17
CA PRO A 54 6.88 0.05 -6.81
C PRO A 54 5.49 -0.50 -6.47
N ASN A 55 5.35 -1.68 -5.87
CA ASN A 55 4.02 -2.23 -5.52
C ASN A 55 3.24 -1.30 -4.58
N PRO A 56 3.83 -0.74 -3.50
CA PRO A 56 3.21 0.32 -2.70
C PRO A 56 2.74 1.54 -3.49
N TRP A 57 3.36 1.89 -4.62
CA TRP A 57 2.90 3.02 -5.43
C TRP A 57 1.56 2.71 -6.10
N ALA A 58 1.39 1.48 -6.58
CA ALA A 58 0.11 1.01 -7.08
C ALA A 58 -0.97 1.01 -5.99
N ILE A 59 -0.62 0.58 -4.77
CA ILE A 59 -1.53 0.64 -3.60
C ILE A 59 -1.96 2.09 -3.32
N ILE A 60 -1.03 3.03 -3.32
CA ILE A 60 -1.30 4.46 -3.15
C ILE A 60 -2.16 5.00 -4.30
N ALA A 61 -1.88 4.60 -5.55
CA ALA A 61 -2.66 5.00 -6.71
C ALA A 61 -4.12 4.51 -6.59
N GLU A 62 -4.33 3.27 -6.17
CA GLU A 62 -5.67 2.73 -5.90
C GLU A 62 -6.39 3.52 -4.81
N CYS A 63 -5.69 3.89 -3.74
CA CYS A 63 -6.24 4.74 -2.69
C CYS A 63 -6.69 6.10 -3.24
N ARG A 64 -5.85 6.75 -4.06
CA ARG A 64 -6.17 8.03 -4.71
C ARG A 64 -7.34 7.94 -5.69
N LEU A 65 -7.64 6.75 -6.21
CA LEU A 65 -8.80 6.47 -7.06
C LEU A 65 -10.04 6.04 -6.25
N GLY A 66 -9.95 5.99 -4.92
CA GLY A 66 -11.03 5.56 -4.02
C GLY A 66 -11.33 4.07 -4.09
N ARG A 67 -10.34 3.24 -4.45
CA ARG A 67 -10.50 1.79 -4.66
C ARG A 67 -9.85 0.97 -3.55
N GLY A 68 -10.35 1.14 -2.32
CA GLY A 68 -9.81 0.48 -1.12
C GLY A 68 -9.74 -1.05 -1.19
N ASN A 69 -10.74 -1.73 -1.75
CA ASN A 69 -10.67 -3.19 -1.95
C ASN A 69 -9.49 -3.58 -2.86
N ARG A 70 -9.24 -2.82 -3.93
CA ARG A 70 -8.13 -3.09 -4.86
C ARG A 70 -6.77 -2.77 -4.22
N ALA A 71 -6.70 -1.67 -3.47
CA ALA A 71 -5.51 -1.31 -2.70
C ALA A 71 -5.13 -2.43 -1.71
N MET A 72 -6.10 -2.95 -0.95
CA MET A 72 -5.87 -4.04 -0.01
C MET A 72 -5.49 -5.34 -0.71
N LYS A 73 -6.15 -5.70 -1.83
CA LYS A 73 -5.77 -6.86 -2.64
C LYS A 73 -4.30 -6.85 -3.05
N PHE A 74 -3.77 -5.67 -3.44
CA PHE A 74 -2.36 -5.54 -3.78
C PHE A 74 -1.44 -5.59 -2.55
N TYR A 75 -1.87 -4.98 -1.44
CA TYR A 75 -1.14 -5.03 -0.17
C TYR A 75 -0.99 -6.47 0.33
N ASP A 76 -2.09 -7.21 0.40
CA ASP A 76 -2.14 -8.58 0.92
C ASP A 76 -1.33 -9.57 0.08
N ALA A 77 -1.31 -9.40 -1.25
CA ALA A 77 -0.53 -10.25 -2.15
C ALA A 77 0.98 -10.10 -1.94
N LEU A 78 1.45 -8.89 -1.62
CA LEU A 78 2.87 -8.63 -1.37
C LEU A 78 3.28 -8.87 0.10
N LEU A 79 2.32 -8.81 1.03
CA LEU A 79 2.58 -8.83 2.47
C LEU A 79 3.25 -10.15 2.89
N PRO A 80 4.51 -10.13 3.38
CA PRO A 80 5.23 -11.34 3.76
C PRO A 80 4.50 -12.21 4.78
N TYR A 81 3.75 -11.57 5.69
CA TYR A 81 2.99 -12.25 6.74
C TYR A 81 1.99 -13.27 6.15
N ASN A 82 1.34 -12.93 5.04
CA ASN A 82 0.36 -13.81 4.39
C ASN A 82 1.01 -15.01 3.69
N GLN A 83 2.34 -15.03 3.59
CA GLN A 83 3.12 -16.07 2.90
C GLN A 83 3.88 -16.96 3.91
N ASN A 84 3.54 -16.91 5.20
CA ASN A 84 4.22 -17.66 6.27
C ASN A 84 4.13 -19.18 6.11
N GLU A 85 3.05 -19.68 5.51
CA GLU A 85 2.83 -21.12 5.27
C GLU A 85 3.31 -21.57 3.88
N GLN A 86 4.02 -20.71 3.13
CA GLN A 86 4.49 -20.98 1.77
C GLN A 86 6.02 -20.81 1.65
N ILE A 87 6.75 -21.09 2.73
CA ILE A 87 8.20 -20.87 2.82
C ILE A 87 8.99 -21.76 1.85
N GLU A 88 8.47 -22.95 1.53
CA GLU A 88 9.02 -23.85 0.52
C GLU A 88 9.07 -23.21 -0.88
N ILE A 89 8.20 -22.22 -1.15
CA ILE A 89 8.23 -21.41 -2.37
C ILE A 89 9.00 -20.11 -2.11
N ARG A 90 8.62 -19.36 -1.07
CA ARG A 90 9.11 -18.00 -0.79
C ARG A 90 10.60 -17.97 -0.50
N GLU A 91 11.13 -18.93 0.25
CA GLU A 91 12.53 -19.07 0.69
C GLU A 91 13.15 -17.89 1.49
N ALA A 92 12.41 -16.81 1.73
CA ALA A 92 12.86 -15.65 2.50
C ALA A 92 11.94 -15.40 3.70
N GLU A 93 12.40 -14.57 4.64
CA GLU A 93 11.74 -14.28 5.90
C GLU A 93 10.28 -13.81 5.69
N PRO A 94 9.29 -14.43 6.36
CA PRO A 94 7.87 -14.04 6.25
C PRO A 94 7.52 -12.80 7.08
N TYR A 95 8.51 -12.15 7.67
CA TYR A 95 8.36 -10.92 8.45
C TYR A 95 9.11 -9.73 7.85
N SER A 96 9.77 -9.91 6.69
CA SER A 96 10.55 -8.87 6.02
C SER A 96 10.17 -8.76 4.55
N TYR A 97 10.01 -7.54 4.03
CA TYR A 97 9.91 -7.34 2.59
C TYR A 97 11.23 -7.69 1.90
N CYS A 98 11.16 -8.19 0.68
CA CYS A 98 12.30 -8.49 -0.18
C CYS A 98 12.39 -7.49 -1.33
N GLN A 99 13.57 -7.29 -1.91
CA GLN A 99 13.75 -6.40 -3.08
C GLN A 99 12.85 -6.82 -4.24
N PHE A 100 12.83 -8.11 -4.56
CA PHE A 100 11.97 -8.66 -5.59
C PHE A 100 11.55 -10.09 -5.25
N ILE A 101 10.46 -10.51 -5.88
CA ILE A 101 10.00 -11.89 -5.95
C ILE A 101 10.09 -12.31 -7.41
N ILE A 102 10.58 -13.53 -7.67
CA ILE A 102 10.71 -14.06 -9.03
C ILE A 102 9.33 -14.06 -9.69
N GLY A 103 9.26 -13.52 -10.91
CA GLY A 103 8.03 -13.34 -11.70
C GLY A 103 7.64 -14.56 -12.52
N ARG A 104 6.44 -14.51 -13.11
CA ARG A 104 5.75 -15.65 -13.76
C ARG A 104 6.46 -16.24 -14.97
N ASP A 105 7.36 -15.49 -15.58
CA ASP A 105 8.12 -15.91 -16.76
C ASP A 105 9.40 -16.72 -16.38
N HIS A 106 9.54 -17.12 -15.11
CA HIS A 106 10.66 -17.93 -14.61
C HIS A 106 10.15 -19.15 -13.82
N SER A 107 10.86 -20.27 -13.89
CA SER A 107 10.45 -21.56 -13.26
C SER A 107 10.37 -21.52 -11.73
N ALA A 108 11.06 -20.56 -11.10
CA ALA A 108 11.08 -20.34 -9.66
C ALA A 108 10.10 -19.25 -9.19
N PHE A 109 8.99 -19.05 -9.91
CA PHE A 109 7.94 -18.08 -9.58
C PHE A 109 7.53 -18.12 -8.10
N GLY A 110 7.43 -16.96 -7.45
CA GLY A 110 7.05 -16.82 -6.03
C GLY A 110 8.22 -16.78 -5.04
N ARG A 111 9.42 -17.19 -5.46
CA ARG A 111 10.63 -17.13 -4.64
C ARG A 111 11.10 -15.70 -4.41
N ALA A 112 11.27 -15.31 -3.15
CA ALA A 112 11.67 -13.98 -2.74
C ALA A 112 13.20 -13.86 -2.56
N ARG A 113 13.77 -12.68 -2.86
CA ARG A 113 15.21 -12.42 -2.82
C ARG A 113 15.57 -11.04 -2.27
N HIS A 114 16.68 -11.00 -1.53
CA HIS A 114 17.25 -9.82 -0.87
C HIS A 114 16.28 -9.21 0.17
N PRO A 115 16.08 -9.89 1.30
CA PRO A 115 15.29 -9.37 2.42
C PRO A 115 15.95 -8.13 3.05
N TRP A 116 15.19 -7.45 3.91
CA TRP A 116 15.63 -6.33 4.76
C TRP A 116 15.97 -5.02 4.06
N LEU A 117 17.09 -4.98 3.34
CA LEU A 117 17.67 -3.72 2.84
C LEU A 117 17.04 -3.30 1.51
N THR A 118 15.74 -3.00 1.57
CA THR A 118 14.93 -2.55 0.44
C THR A 118 14.04 -1.37 0.85
N GLY A 119 13.89 -0.40 -0.05
CA GLY A 119 12.96 0.72 0.14
C GLY A 119 11.48 0.29 0.21
N SER A 120 11.18 -0.96 -0.14
CA SER A 120 9.84 -1.54 -0.06
C SER A 120 9.23 -1.42 1.33
N ALA A 121 10.02 -1.60 2.40
CA ALA A 121 9.52 -1.46 3.76
C ALA A 121 9.03 -0.02 4.05
N GLY A 122 9.82 1.00 3.70
CA GLY A 122 9.45 2.41 3.88
C GLY A 122 8.24 2.82 3.05
N TRP A 123 8.16 2.33 1.81
CA TRP A 123 7.02 2.59 0.93
C TRP A 123 5.76 1.84 1.34
N ALA A 124 5.86 0.59 1.79
CA ALA A 124 4.72 -0.17 2.31
C ALA A 124 4.18 0.46 3.60
N TYR A 125 5.06 0.88 4.51
CA TYR A 125 4.67 1.64 5.70
C TYR A 125 3.93 2.93 5.32
N THR A 126 4.46 3.65 4.33
CA THR A 126 3.82 4.87 3.80
C THR A 126 2.45 4.58 3.20
N ALA A 127 2.32 3.55 2.36
CA ALA A 127 1.05 3.17 1.76
C ALA A 127 0.01 2.77 2.81
N ALA A 128 0.39 1.89 3.76
CA ALA A 128 -0.51 1.43 4.80
C ALA A 128 -0.97 2.57 5.73
N THR A 129 -0.03 3.34 6.29
CA THR A 129 -0.36 4.35 7.31
C THR A 129 -0.97 5.62 6.70
N ARG A 130 -0.44 6.10 5.59
CA ARG A 130 -0.81 7.41 5.02
C ARG A 130 -1.92 7.34 3.99
N TRP A 131 -2.17 6.18 3.37
CA TRP A 131 -3.09 6.08 2.24
C TRP A 131 -4.21 5.06 2.45
N ILE A 132 -3.92 3.87 2.96
CA ILE A 132 -4.98 2.92 3.34
C ILE A 132 -5.68 3.45 4.60
N LEU A 133 -4.94 3.62 5.70
CA LEU A 133 -5.48 4.19 6.94
C LEU A 133 -5.72 5.70 6.83
N GLY A 134 -5.10 6.37 5.86
CA GLY A 134 -5.40 7.76 5.51
C GLY A 134 -4.84 8.83 6.44
N ILE A 135 -3.86 8.50 7.29
CA ILE A 135 -3.34 9.39 8.34
C ILE A 135 -2.14 10.16 7.78
N ARG A 136 -2.35 11.42 7.41
CA ARG A 136 -1.35 12.25 6.71
C ARG A 136 -1.04 13.52 7.49
N LEU A 137 0.24 13.75 7.74
CA LEU A 137 0.72 15.00 8.33
C LEU A 137 0.95 16.03 7.23
N THR A 138 0.42 17.24 7.42
CA THR A 138 0.65 18.41 6.57
C THR A 138 1.24 19.56 7.37
N PHE A 139 1.51 20.70 6.73
CA PHE A 139 1.96 21.88 7.46
C PHE A 139 0.82 22.46 8.32
N GLU A 140 -0.39 22.42 7.79
CA GLU A 140 -1.62 22.98 8.33
C GLU A 140 -2.22 22.12 9.44
N GLY A 141 -2.08 20.80 9.35
CA GLY A 141 -2.71 19.89 10.30
C GLY A 141 -2.54 18.40 10.00
N LEU A 142 -3.20 17.58 10.81
CA LEU A 142 -3.37 16.16 10.58
C LEU A 142 -4.63 15.91 9.72
N ILE A 143 -4.44 15.30 8.57
CA ILE A 143 -5.51 14.79 7.69
C ILE A 143 -5.82 13.35 8.08
N ILE A 144 -7.10 13.01 8.13
CA ILE A 144 -7.60 11.64 8.23
C ILE A 144 -8.59 11.42 7.09
N ASP A 145 -8.17 10.67 6.08
CA ASP A 145 -8.93 10.39 4.86
C ASP A 145 -8.65 8.96 4.41
N PRO A 146 -9.30 7.96 5.03
CA PRO A 146 -9.02 6.56 4.79
C PRO A 146 -9.48 6.11 3.39
N CYS A 147 -8.73 5.17 2.82
CA CYS A 147 -9.15 4.38 1.67
C CYS A 147 -9.03 2.89 1.99
N ILE A 148 -10.09 2.32 2.54
CA ILE A 148 -10.12 0.99 3.16
C ILE A 148 -11.06 0.04 2.41
N PRO A 149 -10.97 -1.28 2.65
CA PRO A 149 -11.97 -2.21 2.17
C PRO A 149 -13.41 -1.87 2.61
N SER A 150 -14.39 -2.17 1.77
CA SER A 150 -15.81 -1.89 2.02
C SER A 150 -16.43 -2.72 3.15
N ASP A 151 -15.80 -3.84 3.49
CA ASP A 151 -16.23 -4.75 4.57
C ASP A 151 -15.71 -4.30 5.95
N TRP A 152 -14.66 -3.49 6.02
CA TRP A 152 -14.19 -2.90 7.27
C TRP A 152 -15.23 -1.95 7.85
N LYS A 153 -15.78 -2.30 9.01
CA LYS A 153 -16.80 -1.50 9.71
C LYS A 153 -16.20 -0.43 10.61
N GLU A 154 -15.02 -0.68 11.15
CA GLU A 154 -14.29 0.27 11.98
C GLU A 154 -12.81 -0.11 12.10
N PHE A 155 -11.98 0.87 12.47
CA PHE A 155 -10.62 0.63 12.94
C PHE A 155 -10.17 1.73 13.90
N ARG A 156 -9.11 1.46 14.66
CA ARG A 156 -8.51 2.41 15.63
C ARG A 156 -7.03 2.62 15.35
N VAL A 157 -6.56 3.85 15.53
CA VAL A 157 -5.13 4.19 15.45
C VAL A 157 -4.74 5.14 16.57
N THR A 158 -3.67 4.81 17.26
CA THR A 158 -2.97 5.75 18.15
C THR A 158 -1.86 6.43 17.35
N ARG A 159 -1.95 7.75 17.18
CA ARG A 159 -0.92 8.54 16.50
C ARG A 159 -0.31 9.55 17.45
N GLN A 160 1.00 9.50 17.64
CA GLN A 160 1.73 10.62 18.26
C GLN A 160 2.20 11.60 17.18
N TRP A 161 1.98 12.89 17.39
CA TRP A 161 2.39 13.95 16.48
C TRP A 161 2.58 15.28 17.23
N ARG A 162 3.76 15.90 17.07
CA ARG A 162 4.13 17.17 17.71
C ARG A 162 3.86 17.17 19.23
N GLY A 163 4.31 16.13 19.93
CA GLY A 163 4.21 16.00 21.39
C GLY A 163 2.82 15.62 21.93
N ALA A 164 1.77 15.61 21.12
CA ALA A 164 0.42 15.18 21.52
C ALA A 164 0.08 13.77 21.03
N THR A 165 -0.83 13.10 21.72
CA THR A 165 -1.39 11.79 21.34
C THR A 165 -2.81 11.93 20.79
N TYR A 166 -3.06 11.29 19.66
CA TYR A 166 -4.34 11.31 18.96
C TYR A 166 -4.89 9.88 18.91
N GLN A 167 -6.02 9.65 19.57
CA GLN A 167 -6.76 8.40 19.57
C GLN A 167 -7.83 8.46 18.49
N ILE A 168 -7.51 7.93 17.32
CA ILE A 168 -8.37 8.01 16.13
C ILE A 168 -9.26 6.78 16.08
N PHE A 169 -10.56 7.00 16.01
CA PHE A 169 -11.57 5.98 15.78
C PHE A 169 -12.31 6.25 14.48
N VAL A 170 -12.17 5.36 13.50
CA VAL A 170 -12.85 5.46 12.21
C VAL A 170 -13.99 4.48 12.16
N LYS A 171 -15.18 4.95 11.79
CA LYS A 171 -16.41 4.17 11.58
C LYS A 171 -16.83 4.23 10.12
N ASN A 172 -17.24 3.10 9.57
CA ASN A 172 -17.71 2.96 8.19
C ASN A 172 -19.06 2.22 8.13
N PRO A 173 -20.14 2.84 8.62
CA PRO A 173 -21.45 2.18 8.71
C PRO A 173 -22.03 1.80 7.35
N LYS A 174 -21.68 2.54 6.30
CA LYS A 174 -22.18 2.31 4.93
C LYS A 174 -21.30 1.38 4.10
N GLY A 175 -20.15 0.95 4.60
CA GLY A 175 -19.22 0.13 3.82
C GLY A 175 -18.69 0.83 2.57
N VAL A 176 -18.48 2.15 2.61
CA VAL A 176 -17.82 2.88 1.52
C VAL A 176 -16.32 2.60 1.57
N GLN A 177 -15.61 2.70 0.45
CA GLN A 177 -14.17 2.47 0.45
C GLN A 177 -13.35 3.73 0.78
N THR A 178 -13.93 4.92 0.60
CA THR A 178 -13.31 6.21 0.89
C THR A 178 -14.41 7.26 1.09
N GLY A 179 -14.04 8.46 1.53
CA GLY A 179 -14.95 9.56 1.79
C GLY A 179 -15.24 9.69 3.28
N VAL A 180 -14.97 10.88 3.81
CA VAL A 180 -15.25 11.24 5.20
C VAL A 180 -16.50 12.11 5.23
N LYS A 181 -17.50 11.68 5.99
CA LYS A 181 -18.75 12.40 6.19
C LYS A 181 -18.64 13.40 7.35
N THR A 182 -18.05 12.98 8.46
CA THR A 182 -17.85 13.85 9.64
C THR A 182 -16.57 13.50 10.37
N ILE A 183 -15.97 14.52 11.00
CA ILE A 183 -14.86 14.38 11.95
C ILE A 183 -15.22 15.18 13.21
N THR A 184 -14.94 14.62 14.38
CA THR A 184 -14.99 15.35 15.66
C THR A 184 -13.65 15.23 16.39
N LEU A 185 -13.19 16.32 16.99
CA LEU A 185 -12.08 16.38 17.93
C LEU A 185 -12.63 16.65 19.33
N ASN A 186 -12.46 15.71 20.27
CA ASN A 186 -13.03 15.79 21.63
C ASN A 186 -14.54 16.12 21.62
N GLY A 187 -15.29 15.44 20.74
CA GLY A 187 -16.73 15.65 20.56
C GLY A 187 -17.14 16.91 19.78
N GLN A 188 -16.22 17.82 19.45
CA GLN A 188 -16.51 19.03 18.67
C GLN A 188 -16.28 18.80 17.17
N PRO A 189 -17.24 19.12 16.29
CA PRO A 189 -17.06 18.96 14.84
C PRO A 189 -15.90 19.76 14.25
N ILE A 190 -15.19 19.19 13.28
CA ILE A 190 -14.15 19.86 12.46
C ILE A 190 -14.44 19.61 10.97
N ILE A 191 -14.23 20.63 10.14
CA ILE A 191 -14.51 20.60 8.69
C ILE A 191 -13.24 20.34 7.85
N ASP A 192 -12.08 20.79 8.33
CA ASP A 192 -10.81 20.71 7.60
C ASP A 192 -9.83 19.73 8.26
N VAL A 193 -8.57 20.15 8.44
CA VAL A 193 -7.51 19.39 9.09
C VAL A 193 -7.57 19.53 10.60
N ILE A 194 -7.07 18.51 11.31
CA ILE A 194 -6.99 18.53 12.77
C ILE A 194 -5.76 19.37 13.16
N PRO A 195 -5.94 20.49 13.88
CA PRO A 195 -4.82 21.35 14.25
C PRO A 195 -3.91 20.65 15.27
N PRO A 196 -2.62 21.02 15.34
CA PRO A 196 -1.73 20.51 16.37
C PRO A 196 -2.26 20.88 17.76
N GLN A 197 -2.21 19.92 18.67
CA GLN A 197 -2.63 20.08 20.06
C GLN A 197 -1.42 20.30 20.99
N PRO A 198 -1.61 20.83 22.20
CA PRO A 198 -0.52 21.07 23.14
C PRO A 198 0.26 19.79 23.49
N GLU A 199 1.55 19.91 23.72
CA GLU A 199 2.40 18.75 24.05
C GLU A 199 1.94 18.06 25.36
N GLY A 200 2.09 16.73 25.42
CA GLY A 200 1.71 15.92 26.58
C GLY A 200 0.21 15.63 26.71
N THR A 201 -0.64 16.17 25.83
CA THR A 201 -2.09 15.96 25.85
C THR A 201 -2.53 14.73 25.05
N SER A 202 -3.74 14.26 25.32
CA SER A 202 -4.39 13.15 24.61
C SER A 202 -5.76 13.58 24.12
N HIS A 203 -6.04 13.33 22.83
CA HIS A 203 -7.25 13.80 22.16
C HIS A 203 -7.96 12.66 21.46
N GLU A 204 -9.29 12.61 21.61
CA GLU A 204 -10.13 11.68 20.87
C GLU A 204 -10.51 12.29 19.52
N ILE A 205 -10.35 11.52 18.46
CA ILE A 205 -10.87 11.84 17.14
C ILE A 205 -11.82 10.74 16.69
N VAL A 206 -13.04 11.12 16.34
CA VAL A 206 -14.01 10.21 15.74
C VAL A 206 -14.26 10.62 14.31
N VAL A 207 -14.03 9.70 13.38
CA VAL A 207 -14.26 9.87 11.95
C VAL A 207 -15.40 8.95 11.53
N THR A 208 -16.40 9.48 10.85
CA THR A 208 -17.45 8.67 10.21
C THR A 208 -17.33 8.80 8.70
N MET A 209 -17.11 7.68 8.03
CA MET A 209 -17.11 7.57 6.57
C MET A 209 -18.55 7.46 6.04
N GLY A 210 -18.79 7.90 4.80
CA GLY A 210 -20.06 7.61 4.11
C GLY A 210 -20.52 8.63 3.10
#